data_AF-B9Z6Z3-F1
#
_entry.id   AF-B9Z6Z3-F1
#
_cell.length_a   1.000
_cell.length_b   1.000
_cell.length_c   1.000
_cell.angle_alpha   90.00
_cell.angle_beta   90.00
_cell.angle_gamma   90.00
#
_symmetry.space_group_name_H-M   'P 1'
#
loop_
_entity.id
_entity.type
_entity.pdbx_description
1 polymer ?
#
loop_
_entity_poly.entity_id
_entity_poly.type
_entity_poly.pdbx_seq_one_letter_code
_entity_poly.pdbx_strand_id
1 'polypeptide(L)'
;MARPSISRQNQQGSTLIEALIAMAIFAISILALIALQGFTIRANSENQYRGQATYLANSLIGQMWAARASGSFATNFAFNSGHTCDGSSTSSSQAEISNWLSSISSTLPNATAARQSVTIASTLSGSANQITVTICWQNTSDSDVRHFTTTTLIPTS
;
A
#
# COMPACT_ATOMS: atom_id res chain seq x y z
N MET A 1 -61.40 -50.07 22.57
CA MET A 1 -60.54 -49.31 21.64
C MET A 1 -60.17 -47.99 22.33
N ALA A 2 -58.99 -47.88 22.93
CA ALA A 2 -58.61 -46.73 23.76
C ALA A 2 -57.95 -45.63 22.90
N ARG A 3 -58.43 -44.39 23.00
CA ARG A 3 -57.85 -43.21 22.31
C ARG A 3 -56.68 -42.68 23.14
N PRO A 4 -55.51 -42.40 22.54
CA PRO A 4 -54.39 -41.83 23.28
C PRO A 4 -54.72 -40.37 23.66
N SER A 5 -54.58 -40.05 24.94
CA SER A 5 -54.68 -38.68 25.46
C SER A 5 -53.36 -37.96 25.22
N ILE A 6 -53.37 -36.96 24.33
CA ILE A 6 -52.21 -36.08 24.09
C ILE A 6 -52.05 -35.19 25.33
N SER A 7 -51.01 -35.41 26.13
CA SER A 7 -50.67 -34.51 27.24
C SER A 7 -50.17 -33.19 26.64
N ARG A 8 -50.88 -32.08 26.86
CA ARG A 8 -50.35 -30.75 26.57
C ARG A 8 -49.23 -30.45 27.58
N GLN A 9 -48.00 -30.41 27.09
CA GLN A 9 -46.89 -29.89 27.88
C GLN A 9 -47.15 -28.40 28.13
N ASN A 10 -47.18 -28.00 29.40
CA ASN A 10 -47.26 -26.59 29.79
C ASN A 10 -46.00 -25.88 29.30
N GLN A 11 -46.15 -24.86 28.45
CA GLN A 11 -45.07 -23.90 28.17
C GLN A 11 -44.70 -23.22 29.49
N GLN A 12 -43.53 -23.58 30.03
CA GLN A 12 -42.95 -22.89 31.18
C GLN A 12 -42.25 -21.63 30.67
N GLY A 13 -42.61 -20.48 31.25
CA GLY A 13 -42.25 -19.14 30.77
C GLY A 13 -40.78 -18.77 30.91
N SER A 14 -39.92 -19.33 30.04
CA SER A 14 -38.53 -18.90 29.84
C SER A 14 -38.34 -18.00 28.61
N THR A 15 -39.40 -17.71 27.85
CA THR A 15 -39.34 -17.04 26.54
C THR A 15 -38.74 -15.64 26.60
N LEU A 16 -38.99 -14.89 27.68
CA LEU A 16 -38.44 -13.53 27.85
C LEU A 16 -36.93 -13.57 28.13
N ILE A 17 -36.48 -14.50 28.98
CA ILE A 17 -35.05 -14.68 29.29
C ILE A 17 -34.31 -15.21 28.05
N GLU A 18 -34.92 -16.14 27.31
CA GLU A 18 -34.37 -16.68 26.07
C GLU A 18 -34.22 -15.59 24.99
N ALA A 19 -35.23 -14.73 24.83
CA ALA A 19 -35.15 -13.59 23.92
C ALA A 19 -34.08 -12.57 24.33
N LEU A 20 -33.92 -12.31 25.64
CA LEU A 20 -32.87 -11.42 26.15
C LEU A 20 -31.47 -12.00 25.92
N ILE A 21 -31.27 -13.30 26.12
CA ILE A 21 -29.99 -13.97 25.84
C ILE A 21 -29.70 -13.94 24.34
N ALA A 22 -30.70 -14.24 23.49
CA ALA A 22 -30.55 -14.18 22.04
C ALA A 22 -30.19 -12.76 21.56
N MET A 23 -30.88 -11.73 22.07
CA MET A 23 -30.56 -10.33 21.78
C MET A 23 -29.17 -9.93 22.28
N ALA A 24 -28.74 -10.41 23.45
CA ALA A 24 -27.41 -10.13 23.99
C ALA A 24 -26.30 -10.73 23.11
N ILE A 25 -26.44 -12.00 22.70
CA ILE A 25 -25.48 -12.66 21.79
C ILE A 25 -25.45 -11.96 20.43
N PHE A 26 -26.62 -11.57 19.93
CA PHE A 26 -26.74 -10.85 18.66
C PHE A 26 -26.05 -9.47 18.71
N ALA A 27 -26.23 -8.72 19.80
CA ALA A 27 -25.55 -7.44 20.00
C ALA A 27 -24.02 -7.59 20.02
N ILE A 28 -23.49 -8.61 20.71
CA ILE A 28 -22.04 -8.90 20.73
C ILE A 28 -21.53 -9.23 19.32
N SER A 29 -22.30 -10.02 18.55
CA SER A 29 -21.94 -10.41 17.19
C SER A 29 -21.83 -9.20 16.25
N ILE A 30 -22.75 -8.23 16.35
CA ILE A 30 -22.70 -7.00 15.55
C ILE A 30 -21.47 -6.17 15.90
N LEU A 31 -21.15 -6.00 17.18
CA LEU A 31 -19.96 -5.26 17.60
C LEU A 31 -18.67 -5.89 17.07
N ALA A 32 -18.57 -7.22 17.12
CA ALA A 32 -17.43 -7.95 16.56
C ALA A 32 -17.29 -7.72 15.04
N LEU A 33 -18.40 -7.74 14.30
CA LEU A 33 -18.40 -7.48 12.85
C LEU A 33 -17.99 -6.04 12.51
N ILE A 34 -18.46 -5.04 13.27
CA ILE A 34 -18.07 -3.64 13.06
C ILE A 34 -16.57 -3.45 13.32
N ALA A 35 -16.02 -4.07 14.37
CA ALA A 35 -14.59 -4.03 14.65
C ALA A 35 -13.76 -4.63 13.51
N LEU A 36 -14.16 -5.78 12.97
CA LEU A 36 -13.51 -6.42 11.82
C LEU A 36 -13.62 -5.56 10.55
N GLN A 37 -14.77 -4.94 10.32
CA GLN A 37 -14.98 -4.06 9.17
C GLN A 37 -14.03 -2.86 9.22
N GLY A 38 -13.85 -2.26 10.40
CA GLY A 38 -12.90 -1.17 10.61
C GLY A 38 -11.45 -1.59 10.32
N PHE A 39 -11.04 -2.77 10.76
CA PHE A 39 -9.73 -3.33 10.45
C PHE A 39 -9.54 -3.56 8.94
N THR A 40 -10.55 -4.14 8.28
CA THR A 40 -10.52 -4.43 6.84
C THR A 40 -10.38 -3.17 5.99
N ILE A 41 -11.08 -2.09 6.34
CA ILE A 41 -10.95 -0.80 5.64
C ILE A 41 -9.51 -0.26 5.72
N ARG A 42 -8.90 -0.30 6.91
CA ARG A 42 -7.51 0.14 7.10
C ARG A 42 -6.54 -0.72 6.29
N ALA A 43 -6.68 -2.04 6.36
CA ALA A 43 -5.85 -2.96 5.58
C ALA A 43 -5.99 -2.72 4.06
N ASN A 44 -7.21 -2.50 3.57
CA ASN A 44 -7.46 -2.18 2.16
C ASN A 44 -6.80 -0.86 1.73
N SER A 45 -6.84 0.18 2.57
CA SER A 45 -6.18 1.44 2.26
C SER A 45 -4.65 1.31 2.14
N GLU A 46 -4.02 0.55 3.04
CA GLU A 46 -2.58 0.29 2.99
C GLU A 46 -2.20 -0.53 1.73
N ASN A 47 -3.00 -1.54 1.39
CA ASN A 47 -2.81 -2.31 0.16
C ASN A 47 -2.95 -1.43 -1.10
N GLN A 48 -3.92 -0.51 -1.09
CA GLN A 48 -4.11 0.43 -2.19
C GLN A 48 -2.88 1.33 -2.38
N TYR A 49 -2.35 1.92 -1.31
CA TYR A 49 -1.15 2.76 -1.39
C TYR A 49 0.08 1.98 -1.86
N ARG A 50 0.27 0.74 -1.39
CA ARG A 50 1.34 -0.15 -1.88
C ARG A 50 1.19 -0.47 -3.36
N GLY A 51 -0.04 -0.73 -3.82
CA GLY A 51 -0.34 -0.95 -5.24
C GLY A 51 -0.02 0.29 -6.09
N GLN A 52 -0.41 1.47 -5.62
CA GLN A 52 -0.11 2.74 -6.29
C GLN A 52 1.40 3.03 -6.34
N ALA A 53 2.13 2.81 -5.24
CA ALA A 53 3.58 2.95 -5.20
C ALA A 53 4.25 1.98 -6.19
N THR A 54 3.80 0.72 -6.23
CA THR A 54 4.29 -0.28 -7.19
C THR A 54 4.07 0.16 -8.63
N TYR A 55 2.87 0.66 -8.95
CA TYR A 55 2.54 1.18 -10.27
C TYR A 55 3.43 2.37 -10.65
N LEU A 56 3.62 3.34 -9.75
CA LEU A 56 4.47 4.52 -10.00
C LEU A 56 5.94 4.15 -10.21
N ALA A 57 6.46 3.19 -9.44
CA ALA A 57 7.82 2.69 -9.62
C ALA A 57 7.98 1.97 -10.96
N ASN A 58 7.04 1.10 -11.31
CA ASN A 58 7.05 0.38 -12.59
C ASN A 58 6.87 1.31 -13.80
N SER A 59 6.06 2.36 -13.66
CA SER A 59 5.90 3.39 -14.70
C SER A 59 7.22 4.13 -14.95
N LEU A 60 7.94 4.53 -13.90
CA LEU A 60 9.27 5.13 -14.04
C LEU A 60 10.26 4.16 -14.69
N ILE A 61 10.29 2.91 -14.24
CA ILE A 61 11.14 1.87 -14.84
C ILE A 61 10.82 1.70 -16.33
N GLY A 62 9.54 1.72 -16.72
CA GLY A 62 9.13 1.67 -18.13
C GLY A 62 9.67 2.85 -18.95
N GLN A 63 9.64 4.06 -18.39
CA GLN A 63 10.25 5.24 -19.02
C GLN A 63 11.77 5.10 -19.14
N MET A 64 12.42 4.55 -18.13
CA MET A 64 13.86 4.24 -18.15
C MET A 64 14.20 3.22 -19.25
N TRP A 65 13.39 2.17 -19.41
CA TRP A 65 13.55 1.20 -20.50
C TRP A 65 13.46 1.86 -21.88
N ALA A 66 12.51 2.78 -22.08
CA ALA A 66 12.39 3.52 -23.34
C ALA A 66 13.58 4.46 -23.59
N ALA A 67 14.16 5.03 -22.53
CA ALA A 67 15.29 5.94 -22.60
C ALA A 67 16.67 5.27 -22.46
N ARG A 68 16.75 3.93 -22.45
CA ARG A 68 17.96 3.17 -22.08
C ARG A 68 19.20 3.45 -22.95
N ALA A 69 18.99 3.80 -24.22
CA ALA A 69 20.06 4.11 -25.18
C ALA A 69 20.51 5.58 -25.13
N SER A 70 19.93 6.41 -24.26
CA SER A 70 20.30 7.82 -24.14
C SER A 70 21.65 7.98 -23.43
N GLY A 71 22.52 8.84 -23.96
CA GLY A 71 23.82 9.14 -23.34
C GLY A 71 23.71 9.84 -21.98
N SER A 72 22.55 10.43 -21.67
CA SER A 72 22.26 11.14 -20.41
C SER A 72 21.38 10.34 -19.45
N PHE A 73 21.27 9.01 -19.64
CA PHE A 73 20.37 8.15 -18.86
C PHE A 73 20.52 8.33 -17.35
N ALA A 74 21.73 8.21 -16.82
CA ALA A 74 21.97 8.33 -15.38
C ALA A 74 21.63 9.75 -14.87
N THR A 75 21.96 10.79 -15.64
CA THR A 75 21.67 12.19 -15.27
C THR A 75 20.17 12.50 -15.26
N ASN A 76 19.40 11.92 -16.19
CA ASN A 76 17.96 12.17 -16.30
C ASN A 76 17.15 11.50 -15.20
N PHE A 77 17.60 10.33 -14.73
CA PHE A 77 16.79 9.48 -13.84
C PHE A 77 17.39 9.26 -12.44
N ALA A 78 18.68 9.49 -12.21
CA ALA A 78 19.22 9.38 -10.85
C ALA A 78 18.67 10.50 -9.97
N PHE A 79 18.20 10.14 -8.78
CA PHE A 79 17.63 11.09 -7.83
C PHE A 79 17.90 10.66 -6.41
N ASN A 80 18.44 11.57 -5.59
CA ASN A 80 18.63 11.36 -4.15
C ASN A 80 19.33 10.02 -3.82
N SER A 81 20.34 9.65 -4.61
CA SER A 81 21.04 8.38 -4.47
C SER A 81 21.73 8.27 -3.11
N GLY A 82 21.55 7.14 -2.42
CA GLY A 82 22.11 6.90 -1.09
C GLY A 82 21.24 7.40 0.07
N HIS A 83 20.12 8.06 -0.23
CA HIS A 83 19.13 8.50 0.74
C HIS A 83 17.85 7.68 0.58
N THR A 84 17.26 7.23 1.68
CA THR A 84 16.03 6.42 1.65
C THR A 84 15.11 6.87 2.77
N CYS A 85 13.99 7.48 2.40
CA CYS A 85 12.94 7.91 3.33
C CYS A 85 13.39 8.87 4.46
N ASP A 86 14.58 9.46 4.37
CA ASP A 86 15.18 10.31 5.42
C ASP A 86 14.76 11.79 5.34
N GLY A 87 14.13 12.19 4.23
CA GLY A 87 13.63 13.55 4.04
C GLY A 87 14.73 14.56 3.69
N SER A 88 15.96 14.12 3.40
CA SER A 88 16.96 14.99 2.77
C SER A 88 16.65 15.12 1.29
N SER A 89 16.22 16.32 0.87
CA SER A 89 15.92 16.62 -0.54
C SER A 89 17.14 17.08 -1.31
N THR A 90 17.28 16.57 -2.54
CA THR A 90 17.88 17.31 -3.65
C THR A 90 16.76 17.70 -4.62
N SER A 91 16.80 18.90 -5.21
CA SER A 91 15.90 19.25 -6.31
C SER A 91 16.43 18.63 -7.61
N SER A 92 15.53 18.19 -8.50
CA SER A 92 15.89 17.76 -9.85
C SER A 92 15.42 18.79 -10.87
N SER A 93 16.29 19.14 -11.82
CA SER A 93 15.94 19.95 -13.00
C SER A 93 15.38 19.10 -14.15
N GLN A 94 15.41 17.77 -14.03
CA GLN A 94 15.05 16.85 -15.10
C GLN A 94 13.54 16.62 -15.11
N ALA A 95 12.93 16.82 -16.28
CA ALA A 95 11.48 16.78 -16.45
C ALA A 95 10.89 15.41 -16.06
N GLU A 96 11.61 14.33 -16.34
CA GLU A 96 11.21 12.96 -16.05
C GLU A 96 11.02 12.76 -14.54
N ILE A 97 12.01 13.18 -13.74
CA ILE A 97 11.96 13.06 -12.28
C ILE A 97 10.99 14.06 -11.69
N SER A 98 10.92 15.30 -12.17
CA SER A 98 9.95 16.28 -11.64
C SER A 98 8.50 15.83 -11.85
N ASN A 99 8.19 15.25 -13.02
CA ASN A 99 6.85 14.73 -13.31
C ASN A 99 6.52 13.49 -12.48
N TRP A 100 7.51 12.61 -12.29
CA TRP A 100 7.37 11.43 -11.42
C TRP A 100 7.13 11.82 -9.95
N LEU A 101 7.91 12.78 -9.42
CA LEU A 101 7.73 13.31 -8.06
C LEU A 101 6.36 13.98 -7.88
N SER A 102 5.89 14.73 -8.88
CA SER A 102 4.54 15.31 -8.87
C SER A 102 3.44 14.23 -8.83
N SER A 103 3.62 13.16 -9.63
CA SER A 103 2.71 12.01 -9.64
C SER A 103 2.67 11.28 -8.30
N ILE A 104 3.82 11.13 -7.63
CA ILE A 104 3.90 10.56 -6.28
C ILE A 104 3.14 11.43 -5.28
N SER A 105 3.42 12.74 -5.27
CA SER A 105 2.83 13.67 -4.29
C SER A 105 1.31 13.84 -4.44
N SER A 106 0.77 13.61 -5.64
CA SER A 106 -0.68 13.66 -5.90
C SER A 106 -1.39 12.34 -5.63
N THR A 107 -0.67 11.21 -5.63
CA THR A 107 -1.26 9.87 -5.45
C THR A 107 -1.15 9.37 -4.02
N LEU A 108 0.01 9.57 -3.38
CA LEU A 108 0.33 9.00 -2.08
C LEU A 108 0.29 10.06 -0.96
N PRO A 109 -0.23 9.71 0.23
CA PRO A 109 -0.31 10.64 1.36
C PRO A 109 1.10 10.94 1.93
N ASN A 110 1.35 12.22 2.20
CA ASN A 110 2.62 12.72 2.77
C ASN A 110 3.89 12.22 2.05
N ALA A 111 3.80 11.90 0.77
CA ALA A 111 4.91 11.43 -0.04
C ALA A 111 5.71 12.62 -0.58
N THR A 112 6.48 13.26 0.30
CA THR A 112 7.31 14.41 -0.07
C THR A 112 8.41 13.99 -1.03
N ALA A 113 8.77 14.88 -1.97
CA ALA A 113 9.84 14.63 -2.93
C ALA A 113 11.18 14.30 -2.24
N ALA A 114 11.42 14.90 -1.08
CA ALA A 114 12.62 14.74 -0.27
C ALA A 114 12.86 13.29 0.22
N ARG A 115 11.81 12.46 0.24
CA ARG A 115 11.90 11.08 0.75
C ARG A 115 12.10 10.04 -0.34
N GLN A 116 11.92 10.43 -1.60
CA GLN A 116 12.00 9.51 -2.74
C GLN A 116 13.46 9.35 -3.17
N SER A 117 13.80 8.19 -3.73
CA SER A 117 15.12 7.99 -4.32
C SER A 117 15.12 7.02 -5.50
N VAL A 118 16.03 7.29 -6.43
CA VAL A 118 16.33 6.48 -7.61
C VAL A 118 17.84 6.38 -7.71
N THR A 119 18.36 5.21 -7.39
CA THR A 119 19.79 4.93 -7.45
C THR A 119 20.10 4.12 -8.70
N ILE A 120 21.09 4.57 -9.47
CA ILE A 120 21.54 3.90 -10.69
C ILE A 120 23.01 3.53 -10.48
N ALA A 121 23.30 2.24 -10.52
CA ALA A 121 24.65 1.72 -10.42
C ALA A 121 25.00 0.97 -11.71
N SER A 122 26.12 1.32 -12.34
CA SER A 122 26.61 0.55 -13.49
C SER A 122 27.15 -0.80 -13.03
N THR A 123 26.73 -1.86 -13.70
CA THR A 123 27.08 -3.26 -13.41
C THR A 123 27.56 -3.95 -14.67
N LEU A 124 28.06 -5.19 -14.54
CA LEU A 124 28.51 -6.02 -15.68
C LEU A 124 29.51 -5.28 -16.60
N SER A 125 30.52 -4.66 -15.99
CA SER A 125 31.55 -3.89 -16.71
C SER A 125 31.00 -2.79 -17.61
N GLY A 126 29.85 -2.19 -17.25
CA GLY A 126 29.20 -1.13 -18.02
C GLY A 126 28.15 -1.62 -19.03
N SER A 127 27.90 -2.92 -19.11
CA SER A 127 26.92 -3.51 -20.05
C SER A 127 25.48 -3.43 -19.55
N ALA A 128 25.25 -3.12 -18.26
CA ALA A 128 23.92 -2.95 -17.70
C ALA A 128 23.92 -1.96 -16.53
N ASN A 129 22.81 -1.27 -16.35
CA ASN A 129 22.54 -0.42 -15.19
C ASN A 129 21.60 -1.16 -14.23
N GLN A 130 22.03 -1.33 -12.99
CA GLN A 130 21.17 -1.70 -11.88
C GLN A 130 20.46 -0.45 -11.38
N ILE A 131 19.15 -0.50 -11.39
CA ILE A 131 18.28 0.61 -11.00
C ILE A 131 17.50 0.17 -9.78
N THR A 132 17.60 0.95 -8.72
CA THR A 132 16.85 0.77 -7.49
C THR A 132 15.96 1.99 -7.29
N VAL A 133 14.64 1.78 -7.40
CA VAL A 133 13.62 2.81 -7.16
C VAL A 133 13.03 2.58 -5.80
N THR A 134 13.05 3.60 -4.95
CA THR A 134 12.46 3.60 -3.61
C THR A 134 11.42 4.71 -3.52
N ILE A 135 10.19 4.30 -3.20
CA ILE A 135 9.06 5.21 -2.97
C ILE A 135 8.68 5.15 -1.50
N CYS A 136 8.60 6.31 -0.85
CA CYS A 136 8.23 6.42 0.56
C CYS A 136 6.98 7.29 0.73
N TRP A 137 6.06 6.85 1.60
CA TRP A 137 4.85 7.59 1.95
C TRP A 137 4.55 7.44 3.43
N GLN A 138 3.65 8.27 3.95
CA GLN A 138 3.28 8.24 5.36
C GLN A 138 1.78 8.50 5.50
N ASN A 139 1.09 7.63 6.23
CA ASN A 139 -0.33 7.82 6.48
C ASN A 139 -0.54 9.08 7.35
N THR A 140 -1.61 9.83 7.12
CA THR A 140 -1.93 11.03 7.91
C THR A 140 -2.21 10.71 9.38
N SER A 141 -2.58 9.46 9.68
CA SER A 141 -2.91 9.00 11.02
C SER A 141 -1.73 8.36 11.77
N ASP A 142 -0.57 8.18 11.14
CA ASP A 142 0.58 7.44 11.68
C ASP A 142 1.89 8.21 11.45
N SER A 143 2.81 8.17 12.42
CA SER A 143 4.16 8.73 12.26
C SER A 143 5.12 7.80 11.51
N ASP A 144 4.72 6.54 11.30
CA ASP A 144 5.57 5.53 10.65
C ASP A 144 5.64 5.71 9.12
N VAL A 145 6.86 5.74 8.59
CA VAL A 145 7.11 5.94 7.16
C VAL A 145 7.12 4.59 6.46
N ARG A 146 6.19 4.41 5.53
CA ARG A 146 6.09 3.22 4.69
C ARG A 146 6.95 3.41 3.45
N HIS A 147 7.48 2.30 2.94
CA HIS A 147 8.28 2.31 1.73
C HIS A 147 8.02 1.09 0.86
N PHE A 148 8.32 1.27 -0.43
CA PHE A 148 8.35 0.24 -1.45
C PHE A 148 9.63 0.43 -2.27
N THR A 149 10.43 -0.63 -2.37
CA THR A 149 11.67 -0.63 -3.14
C THR A 149 11.62 -1.74 -4.18
N THR A 150 12.01 -1.41 -5.40
CA THR A 150 12.17 -2.36 -6.50
C THR A 150 13.51 -2.16 -7.18
N THR A 151 14.15 -3.27 -7.56
CA THR A 151 15.44 -3.27 -8.24
C THR A 151 15.35 -4.04 -9.54
N THR A 152 15.87 -3.45 -10.62
CA THR A 152 15.89 -4.07 -11.96
C THR A 152 17.21 -3.82 -12.67
N LEU A 153 17.49 -4.61 -13.70
CA LEU A 153 18.65 -4.48 -14.57
C LEU A 153 18.19 -4.03 -15.95
N ILE A 154 18.74 -2.92 -16.44
CA ILE A 154 18.51 -2.42 -17.80
C ILE A 154 19.83 -2.48 -18.59
N PRO A 155 19.90 -3.25 -19.69
CA PRO A 155 21.07 -3.27 -20.57
C PRO A 155 21.33 -1.91 -21.20
N THR A 156 22.60 -1.54 -21.34
CA THR A 156 23.04 -0.25 -21.91
C THR A 156 23.04 -0.22 -23.45
N SER A 157 22.82 -1.38 -24.10
CA SER A 157 22.70 -1.58 -25.56
C SER A 157 21.43 -2.35 -25.93
#